data_AF-A0A952V733-F1
#
_entry.id   AF-A0A952V733-F1
#
_cell.length_a   1.000
_cell.length_b   1.000
_cell.length_c   1.000
_cell.angle_alpha   90.00
_cell.angle_beta   90.00
_cell.angle_gamma   90.00
#
_symmetry.space_group_name_H-M   'P 1'
#
loop_
_entity.id
_entity.type
_entity.pdbx_description
1 polymer ?
#
loop_
_entity_poly.entity_id
_entity_poly.type
_entity_poly.pdbx_seq_one_letter_code
_entity_poly.pdbx_strand_id
1 'polypeptide(L)'
;MNNLEKLKAARQTLLRLHKLLIDRERELIEGIEGPLTHGAFLGMLLNDPDFQWLRRFSSAIAEVDELLSSKDGVSGEMVDVQLAKLAAVVEMETDEYFAAKYQSALQQSSEIAGHHSEFIVHIGRSGNET
;
A
#
# COMPACT_ATOMS: atom_id res chain seq x y z
N MET A 1 -19.65 -5.05 -9.35
CA MET A 1 -18.80 -3.85 -9.47
C MET A 1 -17.97 -3.99 -10.74
N ASN A 2 -17.97 -2.99 -11.63
CA ASN A 2 -17.10 -3.01 -12.81
C ASN A 2 -15.62 -2.78 -12.39
N ASN A 3 -14.67 -3.04 -13.28
CA ASN A 3 -13.24 -2.97 -12.91
C ASN A 3 -12.77 -1.55 -12.57
N LEU A 4 -13.38 -0.51 -13.15
CA LEU A 4 -13.04 0.88 -12.78
C LEU A 4 -13.45 1.20 -11.34
N GLU A 5 -14.63 0.74 -10.91
CA GLU A 5 -15.07 0.89 -9.52
C GLU A 5 -14.23 0.03 -8.56
N LYS A 6 -13.78 -1.17 -8.98
CA LYS A 6 -12.79 -1.97 -8.24
C LYS A 6 -11.48 -1.22 -8.06
N LEU A 7 -10.97 -0.60 -9.12
CA LEU A 7 -9.72 0.18 -9.07
C LEU A 7 -9.83 1.36 -8.09
N LYS A 8 -10.94 2.10 -8.12
CA LYS A 8 -11.19 3.20 -7.17
C LYS A 8 -11.27 2.70 -5.73
N ALA A 9 -11.95 1.58 -5.49
CA ALA A 9 -12.07 0.99 -4.16
C ALA A 9 -10.72 0.45 -3.65
N ALA A 10 -9.95 -0.21 -4.51
CA ALA A 10 -8.60 -0.68 -4.21
C ALA A 10 -7.68 0.49 -3.84
N ARG A 11 -7.68 1.57 -4.63
CA ARG A 11 -6.94 2.81 -4.32
C ARG A 11 -7.32 3.37 -2.96
N GLN A 12 -8.62 3.50 -2.68
CA GLN A 12 -9.10 4.06 -1.42
C GLN A 12 -8.68 3.23 -0.22
N THR A 13 -8.69 1.91 -0.35
CA THR A 13 -8.26 0.99 0.70
C THR A 13 -6.74 1.01 0.87
N LEU A 14 -6.00 1.08 -0.23
CA LEU A 14 -4.54 1.18 -0.22
C LEU A 14 -4.05 2.48 0.45
N LEU A 15 -4.75 3.60 0.25
CA LEU A 15 -4.50 4.86 0.95
C LEU A 15 -4.66 4.72 2.47
N ARG A 16 -5.73 4.04 2.93
CA ARG A 16 -5.95 3.79 4.36
C ARG A 16 -4.88 2.88 4.94
N LEU A 17 -4.58 1.79 4.23
CA LEU A 17 -3.54 0.85 4.60
C LEU A 17 -2.18 1.56 4.71
N HIS A 18 -1.78 2.34 3.71
CA HIS A 18 -0.51 3.07 3.71
C HIS A 18 -0.40 4.02 4.92
N LYS A 19 -1.47 4.74 5.23
CA LYS A 19 -1.52 5.60 6.43
C LYS A 19 -1.30 4.79 7.71
N LEU A 20 -2.01 3.67 7.89
CA LEU A 20 -1.85 2.83 9.07
C LEU A 20 -0.42 2.28 9.22
N LEU A 21 0.21 1.92 8.09
CA LEU A 21 1.61 1.47 8.10
C LEU A 21 2.56 2.60 8.53
N ILE A 22 2.34 3.83 8.04
CA ILE A 22 3.11 5.01 8.47
C ILE A 22 2.90 5.28 9.97
N ASP A 23 1.66 5.29 10.43
CA ASP A 23 1.32 5.56 11.83
C ASP A 23 1.96 4.52 12.75
N ARG A 24 1.95 3.23 12.35
CA ARG A 24 2.66 2.16 13.07
C ARG A 24 4.17 2.38 13.12
N GLU A 25 4.81 2.67 11.99
CA GLU A 25 6.28 2.89 12.00
C GLU A 25 6.64 4.11 12.85
N ARG A 26 5.78 5.14 12.89
CA ARG A 26 5.94 6.29 13.79
C ARG A 26 5.91 5.87 15.25
N GLU A 27 4.90 5.10 15.66
CA GLU A 27 4.78 4.63 17.04
C GLU A 27 6.00 3.80 17.47
N LEU A 28 6.53 2.96 16.57
CA LEU A 28 7.72 2.15 16.84
C LEU A 28 8.97 3.01 17.08
N ILE A 29 9.25 3.96 16.19
CA ILE A 29 10.44 4.81 16.33
C ILE A 29 10.31 5.77 17.50
N GLU A 30 9.12 6.33 17.75
CA GLU A 30 8.87 7.19 18.92
C GLU A 30 8.96 6.40 20.24
N GLY A 31 8.67 5.10 20.23
CA GLY A 31 8.90 4.21 21.36
C GLY A 31 10.38 3.97 21.68
N ILE A 32 11.27 4.16 20.71
CA ILE A 32 12.73 3.95 20.84
C ILE A 32 13.45 5.27 21.12
N GLU A 33 13.14 6.32 20.35
CA GLU A 33 13.85 7.61 20.37
C GLU A 33 13.14 8.70 21.18
N GLY A 34 11.89 8.46 21.57
CA GLY A 34 11.01 9.46 22.15
C GLY A 34 10.22 10.24 21.09
N PRO A 35 9.36 11.21 21.50
CA PRO A 35 8.45 11.89 20.59
C PRO A 35 9.17 12.63 19.46
N LEU A 36 8.73 12.42 18.22
CA LEU A 36 9.29 13.07 17.04
C LEU A 36 8.41 14.24 16.58
N THR A 37 9.06 15.30 16.10
CA THR A 37 8.34 16.33 15.35
C THR A 37 7.88 15.78 14.00
N HIS A 38 6.84 16.38 13.42
CA HIS A 38 6.37 15.98 12.10
C HIS A 38 7.46 16.09 11.01
N GLY A 39 8.28 17.15 11.08
CA GLY A 39 9.38 17.35 10.14
C GLY A 39 10.50 16.32 10.29
N ALA A 40 10.84 15.94 11.52
CA ALA A 40 11.84 14.89 11.77
C ALA A 40 11.38 13.53 11.23
N PHE A 41 10.13 13.14 11.52
CA PHE A 41 9.58 11.89 11.04
C PHE A 41 9.40 11.87 9.51
N LEU A 42 8.97 12.98 8.91
CA LEU A 42 8.94 13.11 7.45
C LEU A 42 10.35 12.96 6.84
N GLY A 43 11.37 13.54 7.49
CA GLY A 43 12.77 13.35 7.11
C GLY A 43 13.18 11.88 7.07
N MET A 44 12.76 11.09 8.06
CA MET A 44 13.00 9.64 8.09
C MET A 44 12.28 8.92 6.94
N LEU A 45 10.97 9.15 6.76
CA LEU A 45 10.20 8.55 5.65
C LEU A 45 10.84 8.81 4.27
N LEU A 46 11.43 9.99 4.09
CA LEU A 46 12.04 10.42 2.83
C LEU A 46 13.47 9.96 2.62
N ASN A 47 14.24 9.67 3.67
CA ASN A 47 15.70 9.47 3.54
C ASN A 47 16.22 8.20 4.20
N ASP A 48 15.52 7.67 5.19
CA ASP A 48 15.99 6.54 5.98
C ASP A 48 15.70 5.19 5.27
N PRO A 49 16.71 4.32 5.08
CA PRO A 49 16.54 2.95 4.57
C PRO A 49 15.45 2.14 5.25
N ASP A 50 15.25 2.32 6.56
CA ASP A 50 14.30 1.52 7.34
C ASP A 50 12.84 1.78 6.94
N PHE A 51 12.57 2.91 6.28
CA PHE A 51 11.25 3.33 5.83
C PHE A 51 11.04 3.16 4.32
N GLN A 52 12.06 2.75 3.55
CA GLN A 52 11.96 2.67 2.09
C GLN A 52 10.88 1.70 1.60
N TRP A 53 10.60 0.65 2.35
CA TRP A 53 9.56 -0.34 2.02
C TRP A 53 8.16 0.27 1.90
N LEU A 54 7.89 1.39 2.58
CA LEU A 54 6.60 2.10 2.50
C LEU A 54 6.38 2.80 1.15
N ARG A 55 7.45 3.09 0.39
CA ARG A 55 7.37 3.79 -0.90
C ARG A 55 6.60 2.99 -1.94
N ARG A 56 6.65 1.65 -1.84
CA ARG A 56 5.94 0.73 -2.73
C ARG A 56 4.44 1.06 -2.80
N PHE A 57 3.84 1.40 -1.65
CA PHE A 57 2.43 1.76 -1.55
C PHE A 57 2.16 3.16 -2.13
N SER A 58 2.95 4.16 -1.76
CA SER A 58 2.76 5.54 -2.24
C SER A 58 2.94 5.66 -3.75
N SER A 59 3.91 4.95 -4.33
CA SER A 59 4.14 4.92 -5.78
C SER A 59 2.94 4.31 -6.51
N ALA A 60 2.41 3.19 -6.00
CA ALA A 60 1.25 2.55 -6.61
C ALA A 60 -0.02 3.41 -6.52
N ILE A 61 -0.22 4.12 -5.41
CA ILE A 61 -1.32 5.08 -5.25
C ILE A 61 -1.20 6.21 -6.27
N ALA A 62 0.00 6.78 -6.42
CA ALA A 62 0.27 7.86 -7.37
C ALA A 62 0.03 7.43 -8.83
N GLU A 63 0.45 6.22 -9.21
CA GLU A 63 0.16 5.68 -10.56
C GLU A 63 -1.35 5.55 -10.83
N VAL A 64 -2.12 5.11 -9.83
CA VAL A 64 -3.59 5.04 -9.98
C VAL A 64 -4.19 6.44 -10.06
N ASP A 65 -3.69 7.39 -9.27
CA ASP A 65 -4.13 8.78 -9.31
C ASP A 65 -3.90 9.44 -10.66
N GLU A 66 -2.71 9.22 -11.22
CA GLU A 66 -2.36 9.71 -12.55
C GLU A 66 -3.33 9.13 -13.60
N LEU A 67 -3.53 7.82 -13.60
CA LEU A 67 -4.48 7.15 -14.51
C LEU A 67 -5.90 7.72 -14.39
N LEU A 68 -6.43 7.83 -13.16
CA LEU A 68 -7.79 8.32 -12.93
C LEU A 68 -7.95 9.82 -13.25
N SER A 69 -6.86 10.58 -13.26
CA SER A 69 -6.84 12.00 -13.63
C SER A 69 -6.67 12.25 -15.13
N SER A 70 -6.47 11.20 -15.93
CA SER A 70 -6.24 11.29 -17.39
C SER A 70 -7.39 12.01 -18.10
N LYS A 71 -7.05 13.03 -18.89
CA LYS A 71 -8.00 13.80 -19.71
C LYS A 71 -8.44 13.05 -20.97
N ASP A 72 -7.64 12.09 -21.42
CA ASP A 72 -7.89 11.30 -22.63
C ASP A 72 -8.85 10.12 -22.38
N GLY A 73 -9.35 10.01 -21.14
CA GLY A 73 -10.18 8.91 -20.68
C GLY A 73 -9.36 7.73 -20.16
N VAL A 74 -10.07 6.75 -19.60
CA VAL A 74 -9.49 5.53 -19.01
C VAL A 74 -10.12 4.33 -19.72
N SER A 75 -9.31 3.57 -20.46
CA SER A 75 -9.79 2.36 -21.14
C SER A 75 -9.90 1.18 -20.18
N GLY A 76 -10.70 0.18 -20.53
CA GLY A 76 -10.82 -1.05 -19.72
C GLY A 76 -9.48 -1.79 -19.56
N GLU A 77 -8.68 -1.86 -20.62
CA GLU A 77 -7.35 -2.49 -20.59
C GLU A 77 -6.39 -1.77 -19.62
N MET A 78 -6.40 -0.43 -19.59
CA MET A 78 -5.59 0.34 -18.65
C MET A 78 -5.99 0.05 -17.20
N VAL A 79 -7.29 -0.10 -16.94
CA VAL A 79 -7.80 -0.46 -15.61
C VAL A 79 -7.33 -1.86 -15.20
N ASP A 80 -7.42 -2.82 -16.12
CA ASP A 80 -7.02 -4.21 -15.86
C ASP A 80 -5.52 -4.33 -15.57
N VAL A 81 -4.70 -3.66 -16.37
CA VAL A 81 -3.25 -3.54 -16.13
C VAL A 81 -2.96 -2.91 -14.77
N GLN A 82 -3.68 -1.85 -14.40
CA GLN A 82 -3.44 -1.17 -13.14
C GLN A 82 -3.89 -2.02 -11.94
N LEU A 83 -4.98 -2.79 -12.04
CA LEU A 83 -5.38 -3.75 -11.02
C LEU A 83 -4.33 -4.84 -10.80
N ALA A 84 -3.71 -5.36 -11.89
CA ALA A 84 -2.62 -6.32 -11.79
C ALA A 84 -1.39 -5.73 -11.08
N LYS A 85 -1.02 -4.48 -11.39
CA LYS A 85 0.04 -3.78 -10.65
C LYS A 85 -0.27 -3.63 -9.17
N LEU A 86 -1.51 -3.31 -8.81
CA LEU A 86 -1.94 -3.23 -7.41
C LEU A 86 -1.85 -4.59 -6.69
N ALA A 87 -2.12 -5.70 -7.36
CA ALA A 87 -1.88 -7.03 -6.80
C ALA A 87 -0.40 -7.26 -6.46
N ALA A 88 0.50 -6.82 -7.33
CA ALA A 88 1.94 -6.93 -7.10
C ALA A 88 2.42 -6.09 -5.90
N VAL A 89 1.74 -5.00 -5.52
CA VAL A 89 2.15 -4.14 -4.37
C VAL A 89 2.28 -4.93 -3.06
N VAL A 90 1.50 -5.98 -2.88
CA VAL A 90 1.46 -6.80 -1.66
C VAL A 90 2.06 -8.20 -1.84
N GLU A 91 2.70 -8.47 -2.97
CA GLU A 91 3.48 -9.69 -3.18
C GLU A 91 4.75 -9.67 -2.33
N MET A 92 5.03 -10.81 -1.70
CA MET A 92 6.14 -10.97 -0.74
C MET A 92 7.24 -11.89 -1.25
N GLU A 93 7.06 -12.56 -2.39
CA GLU A 93 7.98 -13.59 -2.89
C GLU A 93 9.29 -13.03 -3.47
N THR A 94 9.30 -11.74 -3.83
CA THR A 94 10.39 -11.11 -4.60
C THR A 94 11.27 -10.17 -3.79
N ASP A 95 10.87 -9.82 -2.57
CA ASP A 95 11.56 -8.85 -1.71
C ASP A 95 11.43 -9.28 -0.24
N GLU A 96 12.47 -9.96 0.26
CA GLU A 96 12.50 -10.48 1.64
C GLU A 96 12.41 -9.37 2.69
N TYR A 97 12.99 -8.20 2.41
CA TYR A 97 12.98 -7.08 3.34
C TYR A 97 11.57 -6.49 3.47
N PHE A 98 10.91 -6.25 2.34
CA PHE A 98 9.50 -5.87 2.32
C PHE A 98 8.62 -6.93 2.98
N ALA A 99 8.82 -8.20 2.66
CA ALA A 99 8.05 -9.31 3.23
C ALA A 99 8.13 -9.32 4.75
N ALA A 100 9.33 -9.22 5.33
CA ALA A 100 9.53 -9.20 6.77
C ALA A 100 8.83 -8.00 7.44
N LYS A 101 9.03 -6.78 6.92
CA LYS A 101 8.39 -5.56 7.44
C LYS A 101 6.86 -5.64 7.35
N TYR A 102 6.35 -5.99 6.18
CA TYR A 102 4.92 -5.99 5.92
C TYR A 102 4.20 -7.12 6.66
N GLN A 103 4.79 -8.32 6.72
CA GLN A 103 4.24 -9.43 7.50
C GLN A 103 4.23 -9.13 9.01
N SER A 104 5.29 -8.50 9.53
CA SER A 104 5.31 -8.02 10.92
C SER A 104 4.17 -7.03 11.20
N ALA A 105 3.91 -6.09 10.28
CA ALA A 105 2.81 -5.14 10.43
C ALA A 105 1.44 -5.82 10.44
N LEU A 106 1.22 -6.81 9.56
CA LEU A 106 -0.02 -7.59 9.50
C LEU A 106 -0.26 -8.42 10.77
N GLN A 107 0.80 -9.00 11.34
CA GLN A 107 0.68 -9.84 12.55
C GLN A 107 0.41 -9.03 13.82
N GLN A 108 0.90 -7.79 13.88
CA GLN A 108 0.85 -6.97 15.09
C GLN A 108 -0.36 -6.03 15.15
N SER A 109 -1.06 -5.82 14.04
CA SER A 109 -2.23 -4.94 13.99
C SER A 109 -3.39 -5.59 13.23
N SER A 110 -4.46 -5.91 13.95
CA SER A 110 -5.70 -6.42 13.35
C SER A 110 -6.35 -5.41 12.40
N GLU A 111 -6.15 -4.11 12.62
CA GLU A 111 -6.67 -3.07 11.74
C GLU A 111 -5.92 -3.05 10.40
N ILE A 112 -4.59 -3.17 10.42
CA ILE A 112 -3.76 -3.30 9.22
C ILE A 112 -4.13 -4.59 8.47
N ALA A 113 -4.28 -5.71 9.17
CA ALA A 113 -4.71 -6.98 8.59
C ALA A 113 -6.09 -6.88 7.93
N GLY A 114 -7.06 -6.23 8.57
CA GLY A 114 -8.40 -6.02 8.03
C GLY A 114 -8.39 -5.20 6.73
N HIS A 115 -7.64 -4.10 6.69
CA HIS A 115 -7.52 -3.28 5.48
C HIS A 115 -6.72 -3.98 4.38
N HIS A 116 -5.74 -4.84 4.72
CA HIS A 116 -5.11 -5.72 3.74
C HIS A 116 -6.14 -6.68 3.13
N SER A 117 -6.96 -7.36 3.94
CA SER A 117 -7.99 -8.26 3.43
C SER A 117 -9.00 -7.55 2.52
N GLU A 118 -9.46 -6.35 2.91
CA GLU A 118 -10.34 -5.51 2.07
C GLU A 118 -9.66 -5.13 0.74
N PHE A 119 -8.38 -4.76 0.77
CA PHE A 119 -7.62 -4.43 -0.43
C PHE A 119 -7.52 -5.63 -1.39
N ILE A 120 -7.24 -6.83 -0.86
CA ILE A 120 -7.19 -8.08 -1.63
C ILE A 120 -8.54 -8.38 -2.32
N VAL A 121 -9.66 -8.11 -1.64
CA VAL A 121 -11.00 -8.28 -2.23
C VAL A 121 -11.22 -7.36 -3.43
N HIS A 122 -10.73 -6.12 -3.38
CA HIS A 122 -10.93 -5.15 -4.46
C HIS A 122 -10.06 -5.42 -5.70
N ILE A 123 -8.79 -5.79 -5.51
CA ILE A 123 -7.89 -6.10 -6.62
C ILE A 123 -8.22 -7.45 -7.26
N GLY A 124 -9.00 -8.29 -6.58
CA GLY A 124 -9.41 -9.60 -7.06
C GLY A 124 -8.21 -10.49 -7.26
N ARG A 125 -7.57 -10.94 -6.17
CA ARG A 125 -6.62 -12.04 -6.28
C ARG A 125 -7.31 -13.19 -7.02
N SER A 126 -6.81 -13.51 -8.22
CA SER A 126 -7.00 -14.85 -8.80
C SER A 126 -6.60 -15.82 -7.71
N GLY A 127 -7.59 -16.46 -7.09
CA GLY A 127 -7.32 -17.63 -6.27
C GLY A 127 -6.62 -18.63 -7.18
N ASN A 128 -5.33 -18.83 -6.97
CA ASN A 128 -4.71 -20.04 -7.42
C ASN A 128 -5.27 -21.13 -6.49
N GLU A 129 -6.35 -21.75 -6.94
CA GLU A 129 -6.71 -23.10 -6.53
C GLU A 129 -5.58 -24.02 -7.01
N THR A 130 -4.79 -24.53 -6.07
CA THR A 130 -4.09 -25.81 -6.16
C THR A 130 -4.11 -26.47 -4.81
#